data_AF-X0V2S4-F1
#
_entry.id   AF-X0V2S4-F1
#
_cell.length_a   1.000
_cell.length_b   1.000
_cell.length_c   1.000
_cell.angle_alpha   90.00
_cell.angle_beta   90.00
_cell.angle_gamma   90.00
#
_symmetry.space_group_name_H-M   'P 1'
#
loop_
_entity.id
_entity.type
_entity.pdbx_description
1 polymer ?
#
loop_
_entity_poly.entity_id
_entity_poly.type
_entity_poly.pdbx_seq_one_letter_code
_entity_poly.pdbx_strand_id
1 'polypeptide(L)'
;AELGRTPFDISEAESEIVAGFHIEYTGMKFGLFYAGELLHALTVSALIATLFLGGWRGPFVDQVPILGAFYLFIKAFLVYYLIMWVRYSFPRLRIDQMLGFNWKFLTPLALLLLIVVAILDKLLVGVSQPIYVLVLLGSNLLIAWAVVMILRVYARVERKRIGEERPVAVSPEAELDGLVGQE
;
A
#
# COMPACT_ATOMS: atom_id res chain seq x y z
N ALA A 1 -0.95 -1.97 -4.74
CA ALA A 1 -1.49 -3.29 -5.13
C ALA A 1 -2.36 -3.17 -6.39
N GLU A 2 -3.47 -2.43 -6.34
CA GLU A 2 -4.41 -2.31 -7.48
C GLU A 2 -3.78 -1.78 -8.78
N LEU A 3 -2.85 -0.83 -8.66
CA LEU A 3 -2.14 -0.25 -9.80
C LEU A 3 -1.17 -1.22 -10.50
N GLY A 4 -0.87 -2.38 -9.91
CA GLY A 4 0.11 -3.32 -10.45
C GLY A 4 1.52 -2.74 -10.59
N ARG A 5 1.84 -1.63 -9.91
CA ARG A 5 3.15 -0.97 -9.95
C ARG A 5 4.07 -1.47 -8.84
N THR A 6 5.37 -1.49 -9.10
CA THR A 6 6.43 -1.78 -8.13
C THR A 6 6.19 -0.94 -6.86
N PRO A 7 6.17 -1.53 -5.65
CA PRO A 7 6.66 -2.87 -5.27
C PRO A 7 5.65 -4.03 -5.41
N PHE A 8 4.47 -3.81 -6.00
CA PHE A 8 3.38 -4.78 -6.13
C PHE A 8 3.12 -5.23 -7.58
N ASP A 9 4.16 -5.27 -8.40
CA ASP A 9 4.15 -5.55 -9.86
C ASP A 9 4.19 -7.04 -10.22
N ILE A 10 3.33 -7.82 -9.57
CA ILE A 10 3.36 -9.29 -9.65
C ILE A 10 2.98 -9.82 -11.04
N SER A 11 1.98 -9.22 -11.69
CA SER A 11 1.48 -9.69 -12.99
C SER A 11 2.42 -9.43 -14.15
N GLU A 12 3.36 -8.48 -14.00
CA GLU A 12 4.36 -8.15 -15.01
C GLU A 12 5.73 -8.76 -14.69
N ALA A 13 6.02 -9.06 -13.43
CA ALA A 13 7.32 -9.45 -12.86
C ALA A 13 8.37 -9.94 -13.87
N GLU A 14 9.14 -8.99 -14.44
CA GLU A 14 10.13 -9.26 -15.49
C GLU A 14 11.18 -10.30 -15.10
N SER A 15 11.50 -10.35 -13.81
CA SER A 15 12.54 -11.20 -13.24
C SER A 15 12.07 -12.63 -12.98
N GLU A 16 10.75 -12.86 -12.90
CA GLU A 16 10.16 -14.16 -12.56
C GLU A 16 9.39 -14.76 -13.76
N ILE A 17 8.69 -13.94 -14.54
CA ILE A 17 7.82 -14.39 -15.64
C ILE A 17 8.08 -13.65 -16.97
N VAL A 18 9.28 -13.11 -17.16
CA VAL A 18 9.76 -12.58 -18.47
C VAL A 18 8.78 -11.56 -19.07
N ALA A 19 8.29 -10.60 -18.28
CA ALA A 19 7.35 -9.53 -18.65
C ALA A 19 5.86 -9.93 -18.74
N GLY A 20 5.50 -11.14 -18.28
CA GLY A 20 4.10 -11.53 -18.05
C GLY A 20 3.24 -11.43 -19.30
N PHE A 21 2.09 -10.76 -19.22
CA PHE A 21 1.17 -10.62 -20.35
C PHE A 21 1.70 -9.74 -21.49
N HIS A 22 2.74 -8.93 -21.27
CA HIS A 22 3.27 -8.05 -22.31
C HIS A 22 3.94 -8.79 -23.48
N ILE A 23 4.39 -10.04 -23.29
CA ILE A 23 5.12 -10.81 -24.30
C ILE A 23 4.25 -11.26 -25.48
N GLU A 24 2.94 -11.34 -25.29
CA GLU A 24 2.01 -11.82 -26.32
C GLU A 24 1.58 -10.71 -27.29
N TYR A 25 1.91 -9.45 -26.99
CA TYR A 25 1.41 -8.29 -27.73
C TYR A 25 2.48 -7.64 -28.62
N THR A 26 2.06 -7.27 -29.83
CA THR A 26 2.90 -6.53 -30.78
C THR A 26 2.99 -5.05 -30.42
N GLY A 27 4.00 -4.34 -30.93
CA GLY A 27 4.38 -2.98 -30.49
C GLY A 27 3.24 -1.96 -30.34
N MET A 28 2.27 -1.92 -31.26
CA MET A 28 1.14 -0.98 -31.14
C MET A 28 0.18 -1.34 -29.99
N LYS A 29 -0.09 -2.64 -29.79
CA LYS A 29 -0.93 -3.12 -28.68
C LYS A 29 -0.20 -2.96 -27.35
N PHE A 30 1.09 -3.28 -27.31
CA PHE A 30 1.96 -3.02 -26.15
C PHE A 30 1.93 -1.53 -25.75
N GLY A 31 2.04 -0.61 -26.72
CA GLY A 31 1.94 0.82 -26.46
C GLY A 31 0.60 1.25 -25.85
N LEU A 32 -0.51 0.63 -26.26
CA LEU A 32 -1.83 0.88 -25.67
C LEU A 32 -1.95 0.37 -24.23
N PHE A 33 -1.36 -0.79 -23.91
CA PHE A 33 -1.30 -1.28 -22.52
C PHE A 33 -0.52 -0.30 -21.63
N TYR A 34 0.65 0.15 -22.09
CA TYR A 34 1.47 1.08 -21.32
C TYR A 34 0.80 2.45 -21.13
N ALA A 35 0.12 2.96 -22.16
CA ALA A 35 -0.70 4.16 -22.06
C ALA A 35 -1.88 3.96 -21.09
N GLY A 36 -2.52 2.79 -21.12
CA GLY A 36 -3.56 2.40 -20.18
C GLY A 36 -3.09 2.37 -18.73
N GLU A 37 -1.92 1.81 -18.46
CA GLU A 37 -1.34 1.82 -17.11
C GLU A 37 -0.99 3.23 -16.62
N LEU A 38 -0.54 4.11 -17.52
CA LEU A 38 -0.26 5.50 -17.18
C LEU A 38 -1.57 6.24 -16.84
N LEU A 39 -2.62 6.04 -17.65
CA LEU A 39 -3.95 6.58 -17.39
C LEU A 39 -4.55 6.00 -16.11
N HIS A 40 -4.35 4.72 -15.82
CA HIS A 40 -4.80 4.09 -14.59
C HIS A 40 -4.12 4.73 -13.36
N ALA A 41 -2.82 4.98 -13.42
CA ALA A 41 -2.10 5.68 -12.36
C ALA A 41 -2.60 7.11 -12.14
N LEU A 42 -2.88 7.84 -13.22
CA LEU A 42 -3.41 9.19 -13.15
C LEU A 42 -4.84 9.23 -12.58
N THR A 43 -5.71 8.31 -13.00
CA THR A 43 -7.11 8.23 -12.54
C THR A 43 -7.22 7.84 -11.08
N VAL A 44 -6.46 6.86 -10.61
CA VAL A 44 -6.39 6.50 -9.18
C VAL A 44 -5.86 7.68 -8.35
N SER A 45 -4.85 8.39 -8.84
CA SER A 45 -4.33 9.58 -8.16
C SER A 45 -5.39 10.69 -8.04
N ALA A 46 -6.19 10.89 -9.09
CA ALA A 46 -7.31 11.83 -9.07
C ALA A 46 -8.43 11.39 -8.11
N LEU A 47 -8.74 10.09 -8.04
CA LEU A 47 -9.71 9.55 -7.08
C LEU A 47 -9.25 9.76 -5.64
N ILE A 48 -7.98 9.46 -5.34
CA ILE A 48 -7.41 9.68 -4.00
C ILE A 48 -7.42 11.16 -3.64
N ALA A 49 -7.04 12.04 -4.57
CA ALA A 49 -7.11 13.48 -4.36
C ALA A 49 -8.53 13.98 -4.10
N THR A 50 -9.54 13.36 -4.72
CA THR A 50 -10.94 13.71 -4.54
C THR A 50 -11.47 13.25 -3.18
N LEU A 51 -11.21 12.00 -2.80
CA LEU A 51 -11.72 11.40 -1.56
C LEU A 51 -11.02 11.91 -0.30
N PHE A 52 -9.70 12.10 -0.36
CA PHE A 52 -8.88 12.35 0.83
C PHE A 52 -8.28 13.76 0.89
N LEU A 53 -8.05 14.43 -0.24
CA LEU A 53 -7.46 15.77 -0.29
C LEU A 53 -8.49 16.88 -0.56
N GLY A 54 -9.78 16.59 -0.35
CA GLY A 54 -10.87 17.56 -0.49
C GLY A 54 -11.16 17.98 -1.95
N GLY A 55 -10.70 17.21 -2.94
CA GLY A 55 -11.03 17.39 -4.36
C GLY A 55 -10.77 18.80 -4.88
N TRP A 56 -11.78 19.38 -5.54
CA TRP A 56 -11.75 20.72 -6.13
C TRP A 56 -11.77 21.89 -5.14
N ARG A 57 -11.89 21.62 -3.83
CA ARG A 57 -11.92 22.69 -2.82
C ARG A 57 -10.54 23.32 -2.66
N GLY A 58 -10.49 24.65 -2.76
CA GLY A 58 -9.29 25.47 -2.59
C GLY A 58 -9.67 26.94 -2.36
N PRO A 59 -8.70 27.78 -1.98
CA PRO A 59 -8.92 29.23 -1.86
C PRO A 59 -9.41 29.84 -3.19
N PHE A 60 -10.30 30.82 -3.14
CA PHE A 60 -10.78 31.58 -4.30
C PHE A 60 -11.55 30.79 -5.39
N VAL A 61 -11.91 29.54 -5.14
CA VAL A 61 -12.68 28.71 -6.10
C VAL A 61 -14.09 29.28 -6.34
N ASP A 62 -14.69 29.93 -5.34
CA ASP A 62 -16.02 30.55 -5.45
C ASP A 62 -16.04 31.74 -6.43
N GLN A 63 -14.88 32.38 -6.66
CA GLN A 63 -14.75 33.53 -7.55
C GLN A 63 -14.34 33.11 -8.96
N VAL A 64 -13.50 32.08 -9.08
CA VAL A 64 -13.02 31.56 -10.36
C VAL A 64 -13.14 30.03 -10.37
N PRO A 65 -14.23 29.48 -10.94
CA PRO A 65 -14.48 28.03 -10.93
C PRO A 65 -13.38 27.20 -11.61
N ILE A 66 -12.66 27.78 -12.58
CA ILE A 66 -11.56 27.12 -13.29
C ILE A 66 -10.37 26.78 -12.37
N LEU A 67 -10.22 27.54 -11.27
CA LEU A 67 -9.18 27.31 -10.29
C LEU A 67 -9.40 26.00 -9.53
N GLY A 68 -10.67 25.58 -9.38
CA GLY A 68 -11.02 24.28 -8.82
C GLY A 68 -10.35 23.14 -9.58
N ALA A 69 -10.52 23.10 -10.92
CA ALA A 69 -9.89 22.09 -11.77
C ALA A 69 -8.36 22.07 -11.63
N PHE A 70 -7.74 23.25 -11.58
CA PHE A 70 -6.30 23.39 -11.38
C PHE A 70 -5.83 22.81 -10.03
N TYR A 71 -6.58 23.04 -8.95
CA TYR A 71 -6.27 22.46 -7.64
C TYR A 71 -6.36 20.94 -7.61
N LEU A 72 -7.38 20.35 -8.25
CA LEU A 72 -7.46 18.89 -8.35
C LEU A 72 -6.30 18.34 -9.16
N PHE A 73 -5.95 18.97 -10.28
CA PHE A 73 -4.79 18.54 -11.07
C PHE A 73 -3.51 18.58 -10.24
N ILE A 74 -3.24 19.66 -9.49
CA ILE A 74 -2.08 19.74 -8.61
C ILE A 74 -2.09 18.64 -7.55
N LYS A 75 -3.22 18.44 -6.86
CA LYS A 75 -3.34 17.41 -5.81
C LYS A 75 -3.17 16.00 -6.39
N ALA A 76 -3.76 15.73 -7.56
CA ALA A 76 -3.62 14.46 -8.26
C ALA A 76 -2.16 14.23 -8.70
N PHE A 77 -1.47 15.25 -9.23
CA PHE A 77 -0.05 15.17 -9.56
C PHE A 77 0.83 14.93 -8.34
N LEU A 78 0.50 15.53 -7.19
CA LEU A 78 1.18 15.28 -5.94
C LEU A 78 1.03 13.81 -5.51
N VAL A 79 -0.19 13.25 -5.58
CA VAL A 79 -0.42 11.83 -5.28
C VAL A 79 0.32 10.92 -6.27
N TYR A 80 0.29 11.24 -7.56
CA TYR A 80 1.03 10.50 -8.57
C TYR A 80 2.54 10.52 -8.30
N TYR A 81 3.08 11.68 -7.92
CA TYR A 81 4.47 11.83 -7.52
C TYR A 81 4.81 10.98 -6.30
N LEU A 82 3.93 10.93 -5.29
CA LEU A 82 4.10 10.04 -4.14
C LEU A 82 4.14 8.56 -4.53
N ILE A 83 3.26 8.13 -5.44
CA ILE A 83 3.25 6.75 -5.96
C ILE A 83 4.58 6.43 -6.66
N MET A 84 5.08 7.35 -7.49
CA MET A 84 6.37 7.20 -8.17
C MET A 84 7.53 7.19 -7.18
N TRP A 85 7.49 8.02 -6.15
CA TRP A 85 8.52 8.03 -5.11
C TRP A 85 8.57 6.70 -4.34
N VAL A 86 7.42 6.11 -4.01
CA VAL A 86 7.35 4.77 -3.41
C VAL A 86 7.96 3.72 -4.34
N ARG A 87 7.66 3.78 -5.64
CA ARG A 87 8.26 2.88 -6.65
C ARG A 87 9.79 2.95 -6.65
N TYR A 88 10.38 4.13 -6.50
CA TYR A 88 11.84 4.27 -6.47
C TYR A 88 12.47 3.91 -5.12
N SER A 89 11.72 3.95 -4.03
CA SER A 89 12.26 3.77 -2.68
C SER A 89 12.20 2.34 -2.16
N PHE A 90 11.26 1.52 -2.65
CA PHE A 90 10.99 0.18 -2.10
C PHE A 90 11.39 -0.94 -3.06
N PRO A 91 12.04 -2.01 -2.55
CA PRO A 91 12.26 -3.22 -3.34
C PRO A 91 10.93 -3.95 -3.59
N ARG A 92 10.90 -4.76 -4.65
CA ARG A 92 9.75 -5.61 -5.02
C ARG A 92 9.42 -6.59 -3.89
N LEU A 93 8.13 -6.76 -3.60
CA LEU A 93 7.62 -7.69 -2.58
C LEU A 93 7.14 -9.00 -3.22
N ARG A 94 7.42 -10.13 -2.54
CA ARG A 94 6.92 -11.45 -2.96
C ARG A 94 5.40 -11.56 -2.75
N ILE A 95 4.75 -12.30 -3.64
CA ILE A 95 3.28 -12.54 -3.63
C ILE A 95 2.79 -13.00 -2.27
N ASP A 96 3.46 -14.00 -1.68
CA ASP A 96 3.06 -14.61 -0.40
C ASP A 96 3.05 -13.58 0.76
N GLN A 97 4.06 -12.70 0.78
CA GLN A 97 4.18 -11.65 1.78
C GLN A 97 3.12 -10.56 1.58
N MET A 98 2.87 -10.20 0.32
CA MET A 98 1.83 -9.24 -0.03
C MET A 98 0.44 -9.76 0.35
N LEU A 99 0.11 -11.01 -0.02
CA LEU A 99 -1.20 -11.61 0.25
C LEU A 99 -1.41 -11.76 1.76
N GLY A 100 -0.39 -12.21 2.49
CA GLY A 100 -0.39 -12.27 3.94
C GLY A 100 -0.65 -10.91 4.58
N PHE A 101 0.03 -9.85 4.12
CA PHE A 101 -0.19 -8.48 4.61
C PHE A 101 -1.60 -7.96 4.31
N ASN A 102 -2.12 -8.20 3.10
CA ASN A 102 -3.46 -7.75 2.74
C ASN A 102 -4.53 -8.46 3.59
N TRP A 103 -4.52 -9.79 3.62
CA TRP A 103 -5.59 -10.55 4.27
C TRP A 103 -5.48 -10.62 5.79
N LYS A 104 -4.27 -10.73 6.35
CA LYS A 104 -4.10 -10.88 7.80
C LYS A 104 -4.05 -9.53 8.52
N PHE A 105 -3.72 -8.45 7.83
CA PHE A 105 -3.51 -7.14 8.45
C PHE A 105 -4.43 -6.06 7.89
N LEU A 106 -4.42 -5.80 6.57
CA LEU A 106 -5.20 -4.69 6.01
C LEU A 106 -6.72 -4.93 6.07
N THR A 107 -7.21 -6.13 5.74
CA THR A 107 -8.66 -6.41 5.74
C THR A 107 -9.27 -6.29 7.14
N PRO A 108 -8.71 -6.92 8.21
CA PRO A 108 -9.25 -6.74 9.56
C PRO A 108 -9.16 -5.30 10.05
N LEU A 109 -8.09 -4.58 9.70
CA LEU A 109 -7.91 -3.17 10.06
C LEU A 109 -8.96 -2.26 9.38
N ALA A 110 -9.25 -2.49 8.10
CA ALA A 110 -10.28 -1.74 7.37
C ALA A 110 -11.68 -1.96 7.98
N LEU A 111 -12.01 -3.20 8.35
CA LEU A 111 -13.26 -3.52 9.04
C LEU A 111 -13.35 -2.85 10.42
N LEU A 112 -12.26 -2.86 11.19
CA LEU A 112 -12.20 -2.17 12.47
C LEU A 112 -12.42 -0.66 12.31
N LEU A 113 -11.76 -0.03 11.34
CA LEU A 113 -11.93 1.40 11.05
C LEU A 113 -13.38 1.73 10.69
N LEU A 114 -14.02 0.90 9.85
CA LEU A 114 -15.43 1.06 9.49
C LEU A 114 -16.32 1.02 10.73
N ILE A 115 -16.16 0.01 11.59
CA ILE A 115 -16.96 -0.14 12.81
C ILE A 115 -16.75 1.06 13.75
N VAL A 116 -15.50 1.49 13.96
CA VAL A 116 -15.20 2.63 14.83
C VAL A 116 -15.85 3.91 14.30
N VAL A 117 -15.71 4.21 13.01
CA VAL A 117 -16.34 5.40 12.40
C VAL A 117 -17.85 5.33 12.53
N ALA A 118 -18.47 4.17 12.26
CA ALA A 118 -19.92 4.01 12.38
C ALA A 118 -20.44 4.23 13.82
N ILE A 119 -19.71 3.72 14.83
CA ILE A 119 -20.07 3.91 16.24
C ILE A 119 -19.91 5.38 16.65
N LEU A 120 -18.78 6.01 16.28
CA LEU A 120 -18.52 7.41 16.62
C LEU A 120 -19.53 8.34 15.95
N ASP A 121 -19.86 8.10 14.69
CA ASP A 121 -20.86 8.88 13.97
C ASP A 121 -22.23 8.84 14.68
N LYS A 122 -22.67 7.65 15.09
CA LYS A 122 -23.92 7.48 15.85
C LYS A 122 -23.88 8.13 17.24
N LEU A 123 -22.73 8.10 17.91
CA LEU A 123 -22.59 8.66 19.27
C LEU A 123 -22.53 10.20 19.27
N LEU A 124 -22.01 10.80 18.20
CA LEU A 124 -21.76 12.24 18.09
C LEU A 124 -22.92 13.00 17.40
N VAL A 125 -24.06 12.36 17.18
CA VAL A 125 -25.24 13.01 16.59
C VAL A 125 -25.67 14.21 17.46
N GLY A 126 -25.70 15.40 16.87
CA GLY A 126 -26.10 16.65 17.53
C GLY A 126 -24.96 17.46 18.14
N VAL A 127 -23.71 17.01 18.02
CA VAL A 127 -22.51 17.75 18.45
C VAL A 127 -22.13 18.82 17.42
N SER A 128 -21.51 19.91 17.86
CA SER A 128 -21.04 20.97 16.95
C SER A 128 -20.01 20.43 15.95
N GLN A 129 -20.08 20.93 14.71
CA GLN A 129 -19.19 20.55 13.60
C GLN A 129 -17.69 20.51 13.95
N PRO A 130 -17.10 21.51 14.66
CA PRO A 130 -15.68 21.44 14.98
C PRO A 130 -15.34 20.33 15.98
N ILE A 131 -16.20 20.07 16.96
CA ILE A 131 -15.98 19.00 17.95
C ILE A 131 -16.11 17.64 17.29
N TYR A 132 -17.10 17.46 16.39
CA TYR A 132 -17.25 16.23 15.60
C TYR A 132 -15.98 15.90 14.81
N VAL A 133 -15.45 16.88 14.06
CA VAL A 133 -14.21 16.71 13.28
C VAL A 133 -13.02 16.40 14.18
N LEU A 134 -12.89 17.08 15.33
CA LEU A 134 -11.80 16.84 16.27
C LEU A 134 -11.83 15.44 16.88
N VAL A 135 -13.02 14.95 17.24
CA VAL A 135 -13.17 13.59 17.80
C VAL A 135 -12.83 12.53 16.76
N LEU A 136 -13.34 12.68 15.52
CA LEU A 136 -13.01 11.75 14.44
C LEU A 136 -11.52 11.77 14.10
N LEU A 137 -10.92 12.96 13.98
CA LEU A 137 -9.49 13.12 13.73
C LEU A 137 -8.67 12.49 14.86
N GLY A 138 -9.04 12.74 16.11
CA GLY A 138 -8.40 12.13 17.28
C GLY A 138 -8.48 10.61 17.27
N SER A 139 -9.63 10.04 16.92
CA SER A 139 -9.81 8.59 16.82
C SER A 139 -8.93 7.97 15.73
N ASN A 140 -8.86 8.60 14.54
CA ASN A 140 -8.03 8.14 13.44
C ASN A 140 -6.53 8.20 13.81
N LEU A 141 -6.09 9.26 14.50
CA LEU A 141 -4.71 9.39 14.98
C LEU A 141 -4.38 8.34 16.05
N LEU A 142 -5.30 8.06 16.97
CA LEU A 142 -5.15 7.02 17.99
C LEU A 142 -4.97 5.64 17.35
N ILE A 143 -5.83 5.30 16.40
CA ILE A 143 -5.76 4.02 15.68
C ILE A 143 -4.47 3.95 14.86
N ALA A 144 -4.12 5.01 14.14
CA ALA A 144 -2.87 5.07 13.39
C ALA A 144 -1.65 4.87 14.31
N TRP A 145 -1.63 5.49 15.49
CA TRP A 145 -0.58 5.31 16.48
C TRP A 145 -0.51 3.86 16.99
N ALA A 146 -1.65 3.26 17.35
CA ALA A 146 -1.72 1.88 17.79
C ALA A 146 -1.22 0.90 16.71
N VAL A 147 -1.63 1.12 15.46
CA VAL A 147 -1.17 0.36 14.29
C VAL A 147 0.35 0.46 14.12
N VAL A 148 0.91 1.68 14.19
CA VAL A 148 2.36 1.88 14.11
C VAL A 148 3.09 1.18 15.26
N MET A 149 2.54 1.20 16.47
CA MET A 149 3.12 0.51 17.62
C MET A 149 3.13 -1.01 17.42
N ILE A 150 2.03 -1.58 16.94
CA ILE A 150 1.93 -3.01 16.61
C ILE A 150 2.98 -3.36 15.55
N LEU A 151 3.03 -2.62 14.44
CA LEU A 151 4.01 -2.86 13.37
C LEU A 151 5.46 -2.74 13.87
N ARG A 152 5.76 -1.79 14.76
CA ARG A 152 7.09 -1.67 15.38
C ARG A 152 7.44 -2.86 16.28
N VAL A 153 6.46 -3.46 16.95
CA VAL A 153 6.68 -4.69 17.74
C VAL A 153 6.93 -5.87 16.80
N TYR A 154 6.09 -6.07 15.80
CA TYR A 154 6.28 -7.12 14.79
C TYR A 154 7.65 -7.00 14.09
N ALA A 155 8.03 -5.81 13.63
CA ALA A 155 9.33 -5.57 13.00
C ALA A 155 10.52 -5.82 13.94
N ARG A 156 10.37 -5.58 15.26
CA ARG A 156 11.41 -5.91 16.24
C ARG A 156 11.56 -7.41 16.46
N VAL A 157 10.45 -8.15 16.51
CA VAL A 157 10.46 -9.60 16.66
C VAL A 157 11.08 -10.28 15.45
N GLU A 158 10.72 -9.83 14.24
CA GLU A 158 11.23 -10.44 13.00
C GLU A 158 12.73 -10.21 12.82
N ARG A 159 13.23 -9.01 13.15
CA ARG A 159 14.68 -8.74 13.13
C ARG A 159 15.47 -9.67 14.05
N LYS A 160 14.90 -10.09 15.19
CA LYS A 160 15.56 -11.05 16.09
C LYS A 160 15.60 -12.46 15.49
N ARG A 161 14.52 -12.89 14.82
CA ARG A 161 14.46 -14.22 14.15
C ARG A 161 15.44 -14.34 12.98
N ILE A 162 15.66 -13.27 12.22
CA ILE A 162 16.60 -13.27 11.10
C ILE A 162 18.06 -13.29 11.59
N GLY A 163 18.31 -12.77 12.79
CA GLY A 163 19.64 -12.77 13.41
C GLY A 163 20.05 -14.08 14.09
N GLU A 164 19.13 -15.05 14.23
CA GLU A 164 19.47 -16.40 14.66
C GLU A 164 20.08 -17.16 13.47
N GLU A 165 21.30 -17.66 13.63
CA GLU A 165 21.93 -18.53 12.65
C GLU A 165 21.03 -19.75 12.45
N ARG A 166 20.49 -19.89 11.23
CA ARG A 166 19.75 -21.11 10.88
C ARG A 166 20.76 -22.25 10.87
N PRO A 167 20.45 -23.41 11.47
CA PRO A 167 21.34 -24.56 11.35
C PRO A 167 21.54 -24.83 9.86
N VAL A 168 22.82 -24.88 9.46
CA VAL A 168 23.22 -25.15 8.07
C VAL A 168 22.54 -26.46 7.67
N ALA A 169 21.85 -26.47 6.53
CA ALA A 169 21.27 -27.70 6.00
C ALA A 169 22.41 -28.68 5.71
N VAL A 170 22.59 -29.64 6.61
CA VAL A 170 23.56 -30.73 6.45
C VAL A 170 22.97 -31.70 5.43
N SER A 171 23.75 -32.09 4.41
CA SER A 171 23.33 -33.17 3.51
C SER A 171 23.08 -34.43 4.35
N PRO A 172 22.05 -35.25 4.06
CA PRO A 172 21.84 -36.53 4.75
C PRO A 172 23.09 -37.41 4.76
N GLU A 173 23.96 -37.26 3.76
CA GLU A 173 25.24 -37.97 3.64
C GLU A 173 26.26 -37.54 4.71
N ALA A 174 26.33 -36.25 5.05
CA ALA A 174 27.23 -35.75 6.09
C ALA A 174 26.73 -36.08 7.51
N GLU A 175 25.42 -36.29 7.67
CA GLU A 175 24.82 -36.80 8.90
C GLU A 175 25.12 -38.30 9.08
N LEU A 176 25.12 -39.07 7.98
CA LEU A 176 25.52 -40.49 7.97
C LEU A 176 27.02 -40.67 8.21
N ASP A 177 27.89 -39.88 7.57
CA ASP A 177 29.34 -39.92 7.79
C ASP A 177 29.73 -39.53 9.22
N GLY A 178 29.00 -38.58 9.83
CA GLY A 178 29.18 -38.19 11.23
C GLY A 178 28.77 -39.28 12.23
N LEU A 179 27.82 -40.15 11.86
CA LEU A 179 27.40 -41.30 12.66
C LEU A 179 28.35 -42.50 12.50
N VAL A 180 28.87 -42.74 11.29
CA VAL A 180 29.83 -43.83 11.00
C VAL A 180 31.23 -43.53 11.59
N GLY A 181 31.61 -42.26 11.70
CA GLY A 181 32.90 -41.86 12.29
C GLY A 181 32.95 -41.84 13.83
N GLN A 182 31.86 -42.22 14.52
CA GLN A 182 31.79 -42.30 15.99
C GLN A 182 31.85 -43.73 16.55
N GLU A 183 31.93 -44.76 15.71
CA GLU A 183 32.28 -46.14 16.09
C GLU A 183 33.77 -46.42 15.95
#